data_AF-A0A7S8DAG1-F1
#
_entry.id   AF-A0A7S8DAG1-F1
#
_cell.length_a   1.000
_cell.length_b   1.000
_cell.length_c   1.000
_cell.angle_alpha   90.00
_cell.angle_beta   90.00
_cell.angle_gamma   90.00
#
_symmetry.space_group_name_H-M   'P 1'
#
loop_
_entity.id
_entity.type
_entity.pdbx_description
1 polymer ?
#
loop_
_entity_poly.entity_id
_entity_poly.type
_entity_poly.pdbx_seq_one_letter_code
_entity_poly.pdbx_strand_id
1 'polypeptide(L)'
;MSSSSTTTTTSPYPFATAPDIIRSHQKDAYFTGHLAQILSDLHRRLRGARLTHTRAPEIQTLAALAYFALTTIPGNRTLGEEYCDLVQIDARDGQLPAIDRRAGYVAASILLPYIAARVLPGLRARVRKLLQRRLETLRKRDGQSATGREARIWSYLEQHLSSFTSGAPFQAVILALFYFSGTYYQLSKRLLSLRYVFTRTVPDTPDRAGYELLGVLLVVQLAVQSYSHIRSTITESAARERAAFGSSDDISLNHDGAYNQDNNLLLSTGAPGSKTKVNIFAATHTPAATVPRLQLTDDKTMGYIKGGQQRKCTLCLEEMKDPSATQCGHVFCWECIGDWVREKPECPLCRREAMAQHILPLRVM
;
A
#
# COMPACT_ATOMS: atom_id res chain seq x y z
N MET A 1 17.55 -39.52 -23.30
CA MET A 1 17.05 -38.69 -22.17
C MET A 1 16.04 -37.73 -22.75
N SER A 2 14.80 -38.18 -22.82
CA SER A 2 13.71 -37.47 -23.50
C SER A 2 13.01 -36.59 -22.47
N SER A 3 13.17 -35.28 -22.61
CA SER A 3 12.49 -34.27 -21.83
C SER A 3 10.99 -34.29 -22.15
N SER A 4 10.19 -34.61 -21.15
CA SER A 4 8.73 -34.66 -21.21
C SER A 4 8.15 -33.30 -21.60
N SER A 5 7.57 -33.21 -22.79
CA SER A 5 6.75 -32.09 -23.24
C SER A 5 5.42 -32.11 -22.50
N THR A 6 5.30 -31.29 -21.44
CA THR A 6 4.00 -30.97 -20.85
C THR A 6 3.18 -30.21 -21.87
N THR A 7 2.09 -30.83 -22.32
CA THR A 7 1.08 -30.29 -23.24
C THR A 7 0.48 -29.00 -22.66
N THR A 8 1.01 -27.85 -23.06
CA THR A 8 0.45 -26.54 -22.76
C THR A 8 -0.68 -26.25 -23.74
N THR A 9 -1.91 -26.26 -23.24
CA THR A 9 -3.10 -25.74 -23.91
C THR A 9 -2.80 -24.34 -24.45
N THR A 10 -2.57 -24.26 -25.76
CA THR A 10 -1.96 -23.10 -26.39
C THR A 10 -3.06 -22.08 -26.69
N SER A 11 -3.31 -21.18 -25.74
CA SER A 11 -3.96 -19.91 -26.07
C SER A 11 -3.16 -19.25 -27.20
N PRO A 12 -3.81 -18.71 -28.25
CA PRO A 12 -3.12 -18.04 -29.36
C PRO A 12 -2.37 -16.77 -28.91
N TYR A 13 -2.67 -16.28 -27.70
CA TYR A 13 -2.06 -15.10 -27.11
C TYR A 13 -1.09 -15.45 -25.97
N PRO A 14 0.00 -14.67 -25.81
CA PRO A 14 0.98 -14.90 -24.75
C PRO A 14 0.39 -14.62 -23.36
N PHE A 15 0.90 -15.34 -22.36
CA PHE A 15 0.55 -15.11 -20.95
C PHE A 15 1.08 -13.75 -20.47
N ALA A 16 0.35 -13.15 -19.53
CA ALA A 16 0.74 -11.89 -18.93
C ALA A 16 2.04 -12.03 -18.12
N THR A 17 2.86 -10.98 -18.15
CA THR A 17 4.09 -10.92 -17.36
C THR A 17 3.81 -10.36 -15.96
N ALA A 18 4.70 -10.64 -15.00
CA ALA A 18 4.59 -10.12 -13.64
C ALA A 18 4.39 -8.58 -13.57
N PRO A 19 5.14 -7.73 -14.32
CA PRO A 19 4.91 -6.29 -14.34
C PRO A 19 3.49 -5.85 -14.72
N ASP A 20 2.92 -6.47 -15.75
CA ASP A 20 1.60 -6.08 -16.22
C ASP A 20 0.52 -6.52 -15.24
N ILE A 21 0.69 -7.69 -14.61
CA ILE A 21 -0.19 -8.16 -13.54
C ILE A 21 -0.15 -7.19 -12.34
N ILE A 22 1.05 -6.77 -11.92
CA ILE A 22 1.20 -5.80 -10.81
C ILE A 22 0.54 -4.47 -11.17
N ARG A 23 0.79 -3.94 -12.38
CA ARG A 23 0.23 -2.67 -12.85
C ARG A 23 -1.30 -2.71 -12.91
N SER A 24 -1.87 -3.82 -13.39
CA SER A 24 -3.33 -4.01 -13.41
C SER A 24 -3.93 -4.01 -12.00
N HIS A 25 -3.31 -4.72 -11.06
CA HIS A 25 -3.74 -4.76 -9.66
C HIS A 25 -3.63 -3.39 -8.98
N GLN A 26 -2.53 -2.67 -9.21
CA GLN A 26 -2.35 -1.29 -8.72
C GLN A 26 -3.44 -0.35 -9.24
N LYS A 27 -3.81 -0.49 -10.52
CA LYS A 27 -4.86 0.32 -11.11
C LYS A 27 -6.24 0.00 -10.52
N ASP A 28 -6.51 -1.27 -10.24
CA ASP A 28 -7.72 -1.69 -9.52
C ASP A 28 -7.75 -1.17 -8.07
N ALA A 29 -6.61 -1.20 -7.37
CA ALA A 29 -6.47 -0.64 -6.03
C ALA A 29 -6.74 0.87 -6.00
N TYR A 30 -6.29 1.60 -7.04
CA TYR A 30 -6.59 3.03 -7.19
C TYR A 30 -8.10 3.30 -7.30
N PHE A 31 -8.80 2.58 -8.18
CA PHE A 31 -10.24 2.82 -8.39
C PHE A 31 -11.09 2.40 -7.19
N THR A 32 -10.74 1.28 -6.54
CA THR A 32 -11.41 0.84 -5.31
C THR A 32 -11.20 1.85 -4.17
N GLY A 33 -9.98 2.39 -4.02
CA GLY A 33 -9.68 3.45 -3.05
C GLY A 33 -10.45 4.74 -3.31
N HIS A 34 -10.52 5.17 -4.58
CA HIS A 34 -11.29 6.36 -4.96
C HIS A 34 -12.79 6.19 -4.67
N LEU A 35 -13.36 5.02 -4.99
CA LEU A 35 -14.75 4.70 -4.68
C LEU A 35 -15.00 4.66 -3.16
N ALA A 36 -14.06 4.11 -2.38
CA ALA A 36 -14.14 4.10 -0.92
C ALA A 36 -14.13 5.51 -0.32
N GLN A 37 -13.34 6.42 -0.90
CA GLN A 37 -13.29 7.82 -0.49
C GLN A 37 -14.62 8.54 -0.76
N ILE A 38 -15.18 8.39 -1.97
CA ILE A 38 -16.50 8.95 -2.32
C ILE A 38 -17.58 8.41 -1.37
N LEU A 39 -17.60 7.10 -1.13
CA LEU A 39 -18.57 6.48 -0.24
C LEU A 39 -18.40 6.93 1.21
N SER A 40 -17.16 7.12 1.67
CA SER A 40 -16.85 7.64 3.01
C SER A 40 -17.32 9.09 3.15
N ASP A 41 -17.12 9.93 2.13
CA ASP A 41 -17.59 11.31 2.13
C ASP A 41 -19.11 11.41 2.13
N LEU A 42 -19.78 10.56 1.34
CA LEU A 42 -21.23 10.46 1.35
C LEU A 42 -21.74 10.00 2.72
N HIS A 43 -21.14 8.95 3.30
CA HIS A 43 -21.52 8.47 4.62
C HIS A 43 -21.31 9.53 5.71
N ARG A 44 -20.22 10.30 5.62
CA ARG A 44 -19.90 11.40 6.53
C ARG A 44 -20.92 12.53 6.46
N ARG A 45 -21.39 12.90 5.26
CA ARG A 45 -22.44 13.91 5.10
C ARG A 45 -23.79 13.44 5.63
N LEU A 46 -24.11 12.15 5.50
CA LEU A 46 -25.41 11.59 5.91
C LEU A 46 -25.48 11.24 7.40
N ARG A 47 -24.41 10.68 7.99
CA ARG A 47 -24.41 10.12 9.35
C ARG A 47 -23.33 10.70 10.27
N GLY A 48 -22.57 11.69 9.80
CA GLY A 48 -21.52 12.36 10.57
C GLY A 48 -20.19 11.61 10.61
N ALA A 49 -19.16 12.31 11.06
CA ALA A 49 -17.77 11.81 11.05
C ALA A 49 -17.53 10.62 11.99
N ARG A 50 -18.17 10.60 13.16
CA ARG A 50 -17.94 9.55 14.18
C ARG A 50 -18.37 8.16 13.68
N LEU A 51 -19.57 8.06 13.12
CA LEU A 51 -20.07 6.80 12.56
C LEU A 51 -19.25 6.37 11.34
N THR A 52 -18.82 7.32 10.51
CA THR A 52 -17.96 7.05 9.35
C THR A 52 -16.63 6.44 9.77
N HIS A 53 -15.97 6.99 10.79
CA HIS A 53 -14.73 6.43 11.30
C HIS A 53 -14.92 5.02 11.87
N THR A 54 -15.99 4.79 12.65
CA THR A 54 -16.26 3.45 13.22
C THR A 54 -16.59 2.40 12.17
N ARG A 55 -17.13 2.81 11.01
CA ARG A 55 -17.52 1.93 9.89
C ARG A 55 -16.58 2.03 8.69
N ALA A 56 -15.39 2.61 8.86
CA ALA A 56 -14.41 2.74 7.80
C ALA A 56 -14.08 1.40 7.10
N PRO A 57 -13.82 0.28 7.81
CA PRO A 57 -13.53 -0.99 7.14
C PRO A 57 -14.73 -1.56 6.39
N GLU A 58 -15.96 -1.35 6.89
CA GLU A 58 -17.19 -1.73 6.17
C GLU A 58 -17.36 -0.93 4.88
N ILE A 59 -17.07 0.38 4.91
CA ILE A 59 -17.19 1.24 3.74
C ILE A 59 -16.15 0.86 2.68
N GLN A 60 -14.91 0.58 3.10
CA GLN A 60 -13.83 0.12 2.20
C GLN A 60 -14.17 -1.22 1.55
N THR A 61 -14.64 -2.19 2.33
CA THR A 61 -15.04 -3.50 1.79
C THR A 61 -16.25 -3.42 0.89
N LEU A 62 -17.23 -2.56 1.20
CA LEU A 62 -18.37 -2.29 0.33
C LEU A 62 -17.93 -1.66 -1.00
N ALA A 63 -16.99 -0.71 -0.96
CA ALA A 63 -16.44 -0.09 -2.17
C ALA A 63 -15.73 -1.12 -3.06
N ALA A 64 -14.84 -1.93 -2.47
CA ALA A 64 -14.16 -2.99 -3.19
C ALA A 64 -15.16 -4.00 -3.78
N LEU A 65 -16.13 -4.45 -2.98
CA LEU A 65 -17.16 -5.40 -3.41
C LEU A 65 -17.98 -4.82 -4.55
N ALA A 66 -18.43 -3.58 -4.46
CA ALA A 66 -19.18 -2.92 -5.52
C ALA A 66 -18.37 -2.82 -6.82
N TYR A 67 -17.09 -2.44 -6.74
CA TYR A 67 -16.21 -2.35 -7.89
C TYR A 67 -16.01 -3.70 -8.57
N PHE A 68 -15.56 -4.73 -7.84
CA PHE A 68 -15.28 -6.04 -8.42
C PHE A 68 -16.56 -6.79 -8.82
N ALA A 69 -17.67 -6.61 -8.11
CA ALA A 69 -18.96 -7.18 -8.52
C ALA A 69 -19.46 -6.54 -9.82
N LEU A 70 -19.35 -5.23 -9.99
CA LEU A 70 -19.83 -4.54 -11.18
C LEU A 70 -18.91 -4.78 -12.39
N THR A 71 -17.60 -4.91 -12.19
CA THR A 71 -16.65 -5.05 -13.29
C THR A 71 -16.42 -6.52 -13.67
N THR A 72 -16.21 -7.41 -12.70
CA THR A 72 -15.82 -8.80 -12.97
C THR A 72 -17.02 -9.70 -13.28
N ILE A 73 -18.16 -9.53 -12.61
CA ILE A 73 -19.32 -10.43 -12.79
C ILE A 73 -19.97 -10.23 -14.16
N PRO A 74 -20.51 -9.03 -14.51
CA PRO A 74 -21.10 -8.80 -15.83
C PRO A 74 -20.06 -8.41 -16.89
N GLY A 75 -19.04 -7.61 -16.55
CA GLY A 75 -18.12 -6.98 -17.50
C GLY A 75 -16.96 -7.85 -17.96
N ASN A 76 -16.75 -9.03 -17.34
CA ASN A 76 -15.64 -9.97 -17.62
C ASN A 76 -14.22 -9.41 -17.41
N ARG A 77 -14.06 -8.10 -17.21
CA ARG A 77 -12.77 -7.41 -17.03
C ARG A 77 -12.90 -6.28 -16.02
N THR A 78 -11.86 -6.06 -15.23
CA THR A 78 -11.71 -4.87 -14.39
C THR A 78 -11.10 -3.71 -15.16
N LEU A 79 -11.20 -2.48 -14.64
CA LEU A 79 -10.57 -1.32 -15.29
C LEU A 79 -9.05 -1.42 -15.29
N GLY A 80 -8.45 -2.07 -14.28
CA GLY A 80 -7.02 -2.37 -14.27
C GLY A 80 -6.62 -3.40 -15.33
N GLU A 81 -7.47 -4.41 -15.54
CA GLU A 81 -7.29 -5.40 -16.59
C GLU A 81 -7.45 -4.81 -17.99
N GLU A 82 -8.38 -3.89 -18.19
CA GLU A 82 -8.50 -3.11 -19.42
C GLU A 82 -7.29 -2.22 -19.64
N TYR A 83 -6.81 -1.54 -18.59
CA TYR A 83 -5.65 -0.66 -18.66
C TYR A 83 -4.36 -1.38 -19.10
N CYS A 84 -4.22 -2.66 -18.76
CA CYS A 84 -3.05 -3.47 -19.13
C CYS A 84 -3.33 -4.45 -20.28
N ASP A 85 -4.46 -4.33 -20.99
CA ASP A 85 -4.86 -5.23 -22.08
C ASP A 85 -4.92 -6.72 -21.67
N LEU A 86 -5.20 -6.99 -20.39
CA LEU A 86 -5.27 -8.33 -19.80
C LEU A 86 -6.69 -8.88 -19.75
N VAL A 87 -6.83 -10.18 -19.99
CA VAL A 87 -8.07 -10.94 -19.81
C VAL A 87 -7.81 -12.16 -18.94
N GLN A 88 -8.73 -12.44 -18.02
CA GLN A 88 -8.71 -13.64 -17.20
C GLN A 88 -9.19 -14.84 -18.03
N ILE A 89 -8.41 -15.92 -18.00
CA ILE A 89 -8.77 -17.22 -18.56
C ILE A 89 -8.61 -18.31 -17.50
N ASP A 90 -9.37 -19.38 -17.65
CA ASP A 90 -9.14 -20.61 -16.90
C ASP A 90 -7.87 -21.31 -17.42
N ALA A 91 -6.91 -21.58 -16.53
CA ALA A 91 -5.69 -22.29 -16.90
C ALA A 91 -5.93 -23.72 -17.41
N ARG A 92 -7.04 -24.34 -17.03
CA ARG A 92 -7.37 -25.73 -17.40
C ARG A 92 -7.89 -25.83 -18.82
N ASP A 93 -8.87 -24.99 -19.13
CA ASP A 93 -9.65 -25.09 -20.35
C ASP A 93 -9.28 -24.00 -21.39
N GLY A 94 -8.52 -22.97 -20.99
CA GLY A 94 -8.14 -21.84 -21.84
C GLY A 94 -9.31 -20.91 -22.20
N GLN A 95 -10.50 -21.17 -21.67
CA GLN A 95 -11.72 -20.40 -21.93
C GLN A 95 -11.92 -19.29 -20.89
N LEU A 96 -12.83 -18.37 -21.20
CA LEU A 96 -13.26 -17.34 -20.26
C LEU A 96 -13.93 -18.00 -19.04
N PRO A 97 -13.61 -17.55 -17.80
CA PRO A 97 -14.18 -18.14 -16.61
C PRO A 97 -15.69 -17.93 -16.57
N ALA A 98 -16.44 -18.95 -16.14
CA ALA A 98 -17.88 -18.83 -15.93
C ALA A 98 -18.21 -17.90 -14.74
N ILE A 99 -19.46 -17.43 -14.69
CA ILE A 99 -19.93 -16.42 -13.73
C ILE A 99 -19.76 -16.90 -12.29
N ASP A 100 -19.95 -18.20 -12.04
CA ASP A 100 -19.74 -18.84 -10.74
C ASP A 100 -18.29 -18.73 -10.25
N ARG A 101 -17.32 -18.99 -11.13
CA ARG A 101 -15.89 -18.87 -10.81
C ARG A 101 -15.49 -17.41 -10.59
N ARG A 102 -16.05 -16.48 -11.37
CA ARG A 102 -15.85 -15.04 -11.18
C ARG A 102 -16.43 -14.57 -9.84
N ALA A 103 -17.65 -14.98 -9.51
CA ALA A 103 -18.27 -14.69 -8.22
C ALA A 103 -17.47 -15.30 -7.07
N GLY A 104 -16.97 -16.53 -7.24
CA GLY A 104 -16.07 -17.18 -6.30
C GLY A 104 -14.76 -16.42 -6.10
N TYR A 105 -14.18 -15.86 -7.17
CA TYR A 105 -13.00 -14.99 -7.09
C TYR A 105 -13.29 -13.73 -6.29
N VAL A 106 -14.37 -13.01 -6.59
CA VAL A 106 -14.77 -11.78 -5.88
C VAL A 106 -15.01 -12.06 -4.40
N ALA A 107 -15.70 -13.16 -4.08
CA ALA A 107 -15.94 -13.59 -2.71
C ALA A 107 -14.61 -13.93 -1.99
N ALA A 108 -13.71 -14.66 -2.65
CA ALA A 108 -12.43 -15.07 -2.07
C ALA A 108 -11.43 -13.92 -1.93
N SER A 109 -11.46 -12.90 -2.80
CA SER A 109 -10.53 -11.76 -2.71
C SER A 109 -10.98 -10.70 -1.71
N ILE A 110 -12.29 -10.56 -1.45
CA ILE A 110 -12.81 -9.44 -0.63
C ILE A 110 -13.48 -9.94 0.65
N LEU A 111 -14.39 -10.90 0.56
CA LEU A 111 -15.15 -11.37 1.72
C LEU A 111 -14.29 -12.24 2.63
N LEU A 112 -13.41 -13.08 2.06
CA LEU A 112 -12.55 -13.96 2.86
C LEU A 112 -11.60 -13.18 3.78
N PRO A 113 -10.85 -12.15 3.32
CA PRO A 113 -10.05 -11.31 4.22
C PRO A 113 -10.89 -10.57 5.27
N TYR A 114 -12.07 -10.07 4.90
CA TYR A 114 -12.97 -9.40 5.84
C TYR A 114 -13.45 -10.34 6.97
N ILE A 115 -13.92 -11.54 6.59
CA ILE A 115 -14.34 -12.56 7.55
C ILE A 115 -13.15 -13.02 8.39
N ALA A 116 -11.97 -13.22 7.79
CA ALA A 116 -10.76 -13.57 8.51
C ALA A 116 -10.40 -12.51 9.57
N ALA A 117 -10.43 -11.22 9.21
CA ALA A 117 -10.16 -10.13 10.14
C ALA A 117 -11.14 -10.11 11.34
N ARG A 118 -12.41 -10.50 11.13
CA ARG A 118 -13.44 -10.57 12.18
C ARG A 118 -13.36 -11.84 13.04
N VAL A 119 -13.05 -12.98 12.44
CA VAL A 119 -13.09 -14.30 13.11
C VAL A 119 -11.76 -14.66 13.76
N LEU A 120 -10.62 -14.28 13.16
CA LEU A 120 -9.28 -14.61 13.68
C LEU A 120 -9.06 -14.18 15.13
N PRO A 121 -9.48 -12.99 15.60
CA PRO A 121 -9.30 -12.60 17.01
C PRO A 121 -10.01 -13.56 17.98
N GLY A 122 -11.25 -13.96 17.65
CA GLY A 122 -12.02 -14.91 18.46
C GLY A 122 -11.42 -16.31 18.44
N LEU A 123 -10.96 -16.78 17.28
CA LEU A 123 -10.27 -18.06 17.13
C LEU A 123 -8.95 -18.07 17.89
N ARG A 124 -8.14 -17.02 17.79
CA ARG A 124 -6.90 -16.84 18.56
C ARG A 124 -7.16 -16.90 20.06
N ALA A 125 -8.22 -16.25 20.55
CA ALA A 125 -8.58 -16.30 21.97
C ALA A 125 -8.98 -17.72 22.43
N ARG A 126 -9.71 -18.47 21.60
CA ARG A 126 -10.06 -19.87 21.89
C ARG A 126 -8.84 -20.78 21.88
N VAL A 127 -7.97 -20.66 20.87
CA VAL A 127 -6.73 -21.44 20.76
C VAL A 127 -5.81 -21.15 21.94
N ARG A 128 -5.66 -19.88 22.34
CA ARG A 128 -4.90 -19.51 23.54
C ARG A 128 -5.46 -20.18 24.80
N LYS A 129 -6.78 -20.16 25.01
CA LYS A 129 -7.41 -20.87 26.14
C LYS A 129 -7.16 -22.38 26.12
N LEU A 130 -7.19 -23.01 24.95
CA LEU A 130 -6.88 -24.44 24.80
C LEU A 130 -5.42 -24.74 25.12
N LEU A 131 -4.50 -23.90 24.65
CA LEU A 131 -3.07 -24.00 24.95
C LEU A 131 -2.80 -23.85 26.45
N GLN A 132 -3.39 -22.83 27.08
CA GLN A 132 -3.24 -22.59 28.52
C GLN A 132 -3.72 -23.79 29.35
N ARG A 133 -4.89 -24.35 29.02
CA ARG A 133 -5.42 -25.56 29.69
C ARG A 133 -4.47 -26.76 29.54
N ARG A 134 -3.92 -26.98 28.34
CA ARG A 134 -2.94 -28.05 28.11
C ARG A 134 -1.65 -27.83 28.90
N LEU A 135 -1.14 -26.59 28.93
CA LEU A 135 0.06 -26.25 29.68
C LEU A 135 -0.13 -26.44 31.19
N GLU A 136 -1.30 -26.07 31.73
CA GLU A 136 -1.66 -26.33 33.13
C GLU A 136 -1.73 -27.83 33.46
N THR A 137 -2.30 -28.65 32.57
CA THR A 137 -2.32 -30.12 32.78
C THR A 137 -0.91 -30.71 32.80
N LEU A 138 0.00 -30.22 31.95
CA LEU A 138 1.39 -30.67 31.94
C LEU A 138 2.14 -30.22 33.20
N ARG A 139 1.92 -28.99 33.68
CA ARG A 139 2.49 -28.50 34.96
C ARG A 139 2.01 -29.30 36.17
N LYS A 140 0.75 -29.78 36.17
CA LYS A 140 0.24 -30.66 37.24
C LYS A 140 0.86 -32.06 37.21
N ARG A 141 1.26 -32.55 36.03
CA ARG A 141 1.87 -33.87 35.85
C ARG A 141 3.36 -33.89 36.20
N ASP A 142 4.11 -32.87 35.77
CA ASP A 142 5.58 -32.81 35.91
C ASP A 142 6.06 -31.96 37.12
N GLY A 143 5.16 -31.38 37.90
CA GLY A 143 5.50 -30.46 38.99
C GLY A 143 5.88 -29.05 38.51
N GLN A 144 6.33 -28.18 39.44
CA GLN A 144 6.60 -26.75 39.16
C GLN A 144 7.68 -26.50 38.09
N SER A 145 8.50 -27.50 37.76
CA SER A 145 9.56 -27.40 36.76
C SER A 145 9.27 -28.36 35.59
N ALA A 146 8.27 -28.02 34.78
CA ALA A 146 7.96 -28.73 33.55
C ALA A 146 9.07 -28.51 32.51
N THR A 147 10.16 -29.29 32.60
CA THR A 147 11.33 -29.23 31.72
C THR A 147 11.19 -30.09 30.46
N GLY A 148 10.06 -30.80 30.31
CA GLY A 148 9.75 -31.61 29.15
C GLY A 148 9.71 -30.80 27.85
N ARG A 149 10.24 -31.38 26.76
CA ARG A 149 10.22 -30.77 25.41
C ARG A 149 8.82 -30.32 24.99
N GLU A 150 7.79 -31.08 25.39
CA GLU A 150 6.38 -30.75 25.13
C GLU A 150 5.96 -29.43 25.80
N ALA A 151 6.27 -29.21 27.08
CA ALA A 151 5.90 -27.99 27.79
C ALA A 151 6.55 -26.74 27.16
N ARG A 152 7.79 -26.86 26.68
CA ARG A 152 8.52 -25.77 25.99
C ARG A 152 7.91 -25.44 24.61
N ILE A 153 7.45 -26.44 23.88
CA ILE A 153 6.76 -26.26 22.59
C ILE A 153 5.42 -25.56 22.80
N TRP A 154 4.62 -25.98 23.78
CA TRP A 154 3.33 -25.38 24.07
C TRP A 154 3.44 -23.94 24.58
N SER A 155 4.44 -23.65 25.44
CA SER A 155 4.70 -22.28 25.88
C SER A 155 5.18 -21.38 24.74
N TYR A 156 6.01 -21.90 23.84
CA TYR A 156 6.45 -21.17 22.65
C TYR A 156 5.28 -20.85 21.72
N LEU A 157 4.40 -21.83 21.47
CA LEU A 157 3.24 -21.66 20.61
C LEU A 157 2.23 -20.64 21.19
N GLU A 158 2.08 -20.57 22.52
CA GLU A 158 1.21 -19.59 23.18
C GLU A 158 1.73 -18.16 22.99
N GLN A 159 3.03 -17.95 23.21
CA GLN A 159 3.69 -16.66 23.10
C GLN A 159 3.70 -16.14 21.64
N HIS A 160 3.87 -17.04 20.68
CA HIS A 160 4.04 -16.69 19.27
C HIS A 160 2.77 -16.85 18.42
N LEU A 161 1.63 -17.20 19.04
CA LEU A 161 0.37 -17.44 18.33
C LEU A 161 -0.03 -16.25 17.44
N SER A 162 0.16 -15.02 17.91
CA SER A 162 -0.16 -13.80 17.15
C SER A 162 0.75 -13.59 15.94
N SER A 163 2.03 -13.96 16.05
CA SER A 163 3.01 -13.89 14.95
C SER A 163 2.69 -14.95 13.88
N PHE A 164 2.49 -16.22 14.29
CA PHE A 164 2.19 -17.32 13.36
C PHE A 164 0.83 -17.18 12.66
N THR A 165 -0.17 -16.61 13.34
CA THR A 165 -1.49 -16.38 12.74
C THR A 165 -1.62 -15.00 12.10
N SER A 166 -0.55 -14.21 12.03
CA SER A 166 -0.56 -12.95 11.29
C SER A 166 -0.60 -13.22 9.78
N GLY A 167 -1.29 -12.38 9.01
CA GLY A 167 -1.41 -12.54 7.56
C GLY A 167 -0.13 -12.15 6.79
N ALA A 168 0.73 -11.34 7.41
CA ALA A 168 1.92 -10.78 6.79
C ALA A 168 2.95 -11.81 6.26
N PRO A 169 3.43 -12.81 7.06
CA PRO A 169 4.39 -13.79 6.55
C PRO A 169 3.78 -14.66 5.44
N PHE A 170 2.49 -14.98 5.55
CA PHE A 170 1.78 -15.74 4.55
C PHE A 170 1.67 -14.97 3.22
N GLN A 171 1.32 -13.69 3.28
CA GLN A 171 1.29 -12.82 2.11
C GLN A 171 2.69 -12.63 1.49
N ALA A 172 3.73 -12.48 2.31
CA ALA A 172 5.11 -12.40 1.83
C ALA A 172 5.52 -13.66 1.06
N VAL A 173 5.17 -14.85 1.55
CA VAL A 173 5.43 -16.11 0.82
C VAL A 173 4.66 -16.17 -0.50
N ILE A 174 3.39 -15.75 -0.53
CA ILE A 174 2.61 -15.70 -1.77
C ILE A 174 3.27 -14.76 -2.79
N LEU A 175 3.69 -13.57 -2.35
CA LEU A 175 4.38 -12.59 -3.19
C LEU A 175 5.74 -13.10 -3.66
N ALA A 176 6.51 -13.77 -2.81
CA ALA A 176 7.77 -14.40 -3.21
C ALA A 176 7.54 -15.41 -4.35
N LEU A 177 6.58 -16.32 -4.17
CA LEU A 177 6.23 -17.32 -5.19
C LEU A 177 5.72 -16.66 -6.48
N PHE A 178 5.02 -15.54 -6.38
CA PHE A 178 4.62 -14.75 -7.53
C PHE A 178 5.82 -14.16 -8.27
N TYR A 179 6.78 -13.54 -7.58
CA TYR A 179 7.94 -12.94 -8.23
C TYR A 179 8.86 -13.95 -8.92
N PHE A 180 8.92 -15.20 -8.41
CA PHE A 180 9.63 -16.29 -9.09
C PHE A 180 8.86 -16.90 -10.26
N SER A 181 7.54 -17.10 -10.13
CA SER A 181 6.75 -17.78 -11.16
C SER A 181 6.12 -16.85 -12.20
N GLY A 182 5.91 -15.59 -11.85
CA GLY A 182 5.19 -14.59 -12.63
C GLY A 182 3.71 -14.88 -12.89
N THR A 183 3.11 -15.88 -12.22
CA THR A 183 1.80 -16.42 -12.62
C THR A 183 0.61 -15.87 -11.83
N TYR A 184 0.63 -15.96 -10.50
CA TYR A 184 -0.51 -15.64 -9.64
C TYR A 184 -0.14 -14.65 -8.55
N TYR A 185 -0.61 -13.41 -8.67
CA TYR A 185 -0.37 -12.37 -7.67
C TYR A 185 -1.20 -12.58 -6.38
N GLN A 186 -2.48 -12.95 -6.53
CA GLN A 186 -3.39 -13.21 -5.42
C GLN A 186 -3.61 -14.71 -5.21
N LEU A 187 -3.74 -15.12 -3.93
CA LEU A 187 -4.04 -16.50 -3.58
C LEU A 187 -5.37 -16.97 -4.15
N SER A 188 -6.40 -16.12 -4.18
CA SER A 188 -7.72 -16.45 -4.74
C SER A 188 -7.62 -16.88 -6.21
N LYS A 189 -6.81 -16.17 -7.02
CA LYS A 189 -6.54 -16.51 -8.43
C LYS A 189 -5.78 -17.82 -8.56
N ARG A 190 -4.83 -18.09 -7.65
CA ARG A 190 -4.09 -19.35 -7.60
C ARG A 190 -4.99 -20.55 -7.29
N LEU A 191 -5.87 -20.42 -6.30
CA LEU A 191 -6.81 -21.48 -5.91
C LEU A 191 -7.82 -21.78 -7.03
N LEU A 192 -8.29 -20.74 -7.72
CA LEU A 192 -9.24 -20.86 -8.84
C LEU A 192 -8.56 -21.13 -10.20
N SER A 193 -7.23 -21.21 -10.24
CA SER A 193 -6.43 -21.41 -11.47
C SER A 193 -6.72 -20.37 -12.56
N LEU A 194 -6.95 -19.11 -12.18
CA LEU A 194 -7.23 -18.00 -13.10
C LEU A 194 -5.93 -17.35 -13.55
N ARG A 195 -5.63 -17.43 -14.85
CA ARG A 195 -4.41 -16.87 -15.46
C ARG A 195 -4.74 -15.69 -16.34
N TYR A 196 -3.78 -14.78 -16.46
CA TYR A 196 -3.89 -13.64 -17.36
C TYR A 196 -3.23 -13.91 -18.70
N VAL A 197 -3.90 -13.45 -19.75
CA VAL A 197 -3.44 -13.48 -21.13
C VAL A 197 -3.63 -12.11 -21.75
N PHE A 198 -2.72 -11.71 -22.64
CA PHE A 198 -2.85 -10.47 -23.39
C PHE A 198 -3.92 -10.58 -24.47
N THR A 199 -4.62 -9.48 -24.73
CA THR A 199 -5.55 -9.37 -25.87
C THR A 199 -4.85 -9.06 -27.20
N ARG A 200 -3.56 -8.73 -27.14
CA ARG A 200 -2.72 -8.39 -28.29
C ARG A 200 -1.47 -9.27 -28.35
N THR A 201 -0.97 -9.49 -29.55
CA THR A 201 0.35 -10.09 -29.77
C THR A 201 1.41 -9.06 -29.39
N VAL A 202 2.18 -9.34 -28.34
CA VAL A 202 3.27 -8.45 -27.93
C VAL A 202 4.59 -9.10 -28.34
N PRO A 203 5.49 -8.39 -29.05
CA PRO A 203 6.79 -8.93 -29.43
C PRO A 203 7.63 -9.26 -28.18
N ASP A 204 8.39 -10.35 -28.27
CA ASP A 204 9.30 -10.80 -27.22
C ASP A 204 10.56 -9.93 -27.21
N THR A 205 10.46 -8.74 -26.59
CA THR A 205 11.62 -7.85 -26.40
C THR A 205 12.40 -8.23 -25.14
N PRO A 206 13.75 -8.10 -25.15
CA PRO A 206 14.61 -8.46 -24.01
C PRO A 206 14.41 -7.56 -22.78
N ASP A 207 13.74 -6.42 -22.91
CA ASP A 207 13.41 -5.51 -21.79
C ASP A 207 12.33 -6.07 -20.83
N ARG A 208 11.77 -7.25 -21.14
CA ARG A 208 10.88 -7.99 -20.24
C ARG A 208 11.66 -8.78 -19.17
N ALA A 209 12.60 -8.11 -18.51
CA ALA A 209 13.30 -8.70 -17.38
C ALA A 209 12.28 -9.11 -16.29
N GLY A 210 12.32 -10.37 -15.88
CA GLY A 210 11.47 -10.88 -14.81
C GLY A 210 11.80 -10.21 -13.48
N TYR A 211 10.79 -10.04 -12.62
CA TYR A 211 10.98 -9.59 -11.24
C TYR A 211 11.60 -10.68 -10.33
N GLU A 212 12.30 -11.66 -10.89
CA GLU A 212 12.90 -12.77 -10.15
C GLU A 212 13.90 -12.28 -9.11
N LEU A 213 14.68 -11.24 -9.44
CA LEU A 213 15.61 -10.58 -8.52
C LEU A 213 14.88 -9.99 -7.31
N LEU A 214 13.70 -9.39 -7.50
CA LEU A 214 12.87 -8.90 -6.40
C LEU A 214 12.37 -10.06 -5.53
N GLY A 215 12.07 -11.20 -6.14
CA GLY A 215 11.75 -12.44 -5.42
C GLY A 215 12.90 -12.94 -4.54
N VAL A 216 14.14 -12.93 -5.05
CA VAL A 216 15.33 -13.29 -4.27
C VAL A 216 15.53 -12.35 -3.08
N LEU A 217 15.41 -11.04 -3.30
CA LEU A 217 15.51 -10.04 -2.22
C LEU A 217 14.45 -10.29 -1.14
N LEU A 218 13.21 -10.60 -1.53
CA LEU A 218 12.12 -10.85 -0.60
C LEU A 218 12.32 -12.14 0.22
N VAL A 219 12.91 -13.18 -0.39
CA VAL A 219 13.29 -14.41 0.34
C VAL A 219 14.43 -14.15 1.32
N VAL A 220 15.44 -13.38 0.93
CA VAL A 220 16.53 -12.99 1.83
C VAL A 220 15.98 -12.17 3.00
N GLN A 221 15.09 -11.21 2.74
CA GLN A 221 14.41 -10.44 3.78
C GLN A 221 13.64 -11.34 4.74
N LEU A 222 12.83 -12.26 4.20
CA LEU A 222 12.05 -13.20 5.02
C LEU A 222 12.96 -14.12 5.84
N ALA A 223 14.10 -14.55 5.29
CA ALA A 223 15.09 -15.35 5.98
C ALA A 223 15.76 -14.57 7.12
N VAL A 224 16.14 -13.30 6.90
CA VAL A 224 16.73 -12.42 7.92
C VAL A 224 15.73 -12.14 9.04
N GLN A 225 14.48 -11.82 8.70
CA GLN A 225 13.41 -11.60 9.68
C GLN A 225 13.11 -12.87 10.48
N SER A 226 13.04 -14.02 9.81
CA SER A 226 12.83 -15.31 10.49
C SER A 226 14.01 -15.66 11.39
N TYR A 227 15.24 -15.42 10.94
CA TYR A 227 16.45 -15.67 11.72
C TYR A 227 16.54 -14.76 12.94
N SER A 228 16.28 -13.45 12.79
CA SER A 228 16.27 -12.52 13.92
C SER A 228 15.17 -12.88 14.92
N HIS A 229 14.00 -13.29 14.43
CA HIS A 229 12.90 -13.77 15.26
C HIS A 229 13.26 -15.06 16.02
N ILE A 230 13.84 -16.07 15.35
CA ILE A 230 14.24 -17.31 16.00
C ILE A 230 15.35 -17.04 17.03
N ARG A 231 16.33 -16.19 16.68
CA ARG A 231 17.43 -15.82 17.57
C ARG A 231 16.92 -15.11 18.82
N SER A 232 16.04 -14.11 18.69
CA SER A 232 15.49 -13.39 19.84
C SER A 232 14.75 -14.35 20.76
N THR A 233 13.93 -15.26 20.21
CA THR A 233 13.18 -16.23 21.01
C THR A 233 14.07 -17.29 21.67
N ILE A 234 15.19 -17.69 21.07
CA ILE A 234 16.14 -18.62 21.70
C ILE A 234 16.95 -17.91 22.81
N THR A 235 17.26 -16.62 22.65
CA THR A 235 18.02 -15.84 23.64
C THR A 235 17.18 -15.26 24.78
N GLU A 236 15.86 -15.43 24.75
CA GLU A 236 14.92 -14.95 25.78
C GLU A 236 14.99 -15.67 27.13
N SER A 237 15.98 -16.54 27.37
CA SER A 237 16.41 -16.89 28.73
C SER A 237 17.39 -15.86 29.35
N ALA A 238 17.82 -14.82 28.63
CA ALA A 238 18.83 -13.87 29.13
C ALA A 238 18.57 -12.37 28.85
N ALA A 239 17.51 -11.96 28.14
CA ALA A 239 17.35 -10.56 27.74
C ALA A 239 15.92 -10.03 27.90
N ARG A 240 15.44 -9.96 29.15
CA ARG A 240 14.17 -9.31 29.49
C ARG A 240 14.24 -7.77 29.54
N GLU A 241 15.31 -7.16 29.00
CA GLU A 241 15.62 -5.74 29.23
C GLU A 241 15.90 -4.90 27.95
N ARG A 242 15.53 -5.38 26.75
CA ARG A 242 15.64 -4.55 25.51
C ARG A 242 14.34 -4.30 24.75
N ALA A 243 13.19 -4.67 25.31
CA ALA A 243 11.89 -4.53 24.65
C ALA A 243 11.29 -3.10 24.69
N ALA A 244 12.10 -2.03 24.74
CA ALA A 244 11.61 -0.66 24.81
C ALA A 244 12.13 0.30 23.72
N PHE A 245 13.09 -0.09 22.88
CA PHE A 245 13.59 0.76 21.80
C PHE A 245 13.93 -0.07 20.57
N GLY A 246 12.99 -0.10 19.63
CA GLY A 246 13.14 -0.85 18.38
C GLY A 246 11.86 -0.83 17.56
N SER A 247 11.31 0.35 17.33
CA SER A 247 10.37 0.56 16.23
C SER A 247 11.17 0.42 14.93
N SER A 248 11.42 -0.82 14.50
CA SER A 248 11.72 -1.07 13.10
C SER A 248 10.46 -0.73 12.34
N ASP A 249 10.54 0.25 11.44
CA ASP A 249 9.55 0.46 10.40
C ASP A 249 9.24 -0.91 9.76
N ASP A 250 8.11 -1.49 10.14
CA ASP A 250 7.51 -2.57 9.38
C ASP A 250 7.16 -1.94 8.02
N ILE A 251 7.91 -2.33 6.99
CA ILE A 251 7.46 -2.15 5.60
C ILE A 251 6.20 -3.00 5.48
N SER A 252 5.06 -2.37 5.79
CA SER A 252 3.74 -2.94 5.73
C SER A 252 3.46 -3.33 4.28
N LEU A 253 3.65 -4.60 3.95
CA LEU A 253 3.26 -5.21 2.67
C LEU A 253 1.73 -5.33 2.52
N ASN A 254 0.93 -4.49 3.19
CA ASN A 254 -0.51 -4.39 2.97
C ASN A 254 -0.79 -3.67 1.64
N HIS A 255 -0.58 -4.38 0.52
CA HIS A 255 -0.80 -3.85 -0.83
C HIS A 255 -2.27 -3.53 -1.14
N ASP A 256 -3.21 -3.94 -0.27
CA ASP A 256 -4.65 -3.77 -0.51
C ASP A 256 -5.21 -2.43 0.03
N GLY A 257 -4.37 -1.53 0.58
CA GLY A 257 -4.85 -0.24 1.11
C GLY A 257 -3.90 0.95 1.08
N ALA A 258 -2.66 0.79 0.59
CA ALA A 258 -1.60 1.80 0.79
C ALA A 258 -1.30 2.69 -0.42
N TYR A 259 -2.12 2.70 -1.48
CA TYR A 259 -1.80 3.48 -2.70
C TYR A 259 -1.71 5.00 -2.49
N ASN A 260 -2.35 5.56 -1.44
CA ASN A 260 -2.22 6.98 -1.11
C ASN A 260 -1.08 7.32 -0.12
N GLN A 261 -0.56 6.33 0.63
CA GLN A 261 0.58 6.58 1.53
C GLN A 261 1.92 6.24 0.87
N ASP A 262 1.97 5.20 0.05
CA ASP A 262 3.25 4.69 -0.47
C ASP A 262 3.74 5.38 -1.75
N ASN A 263 2.87 5.99 -2.55
CA ASN A 263 3.33 6.85 -3.65
C ASN A 263 3.92 8.17 -3.15
N ASN A 264 3.52 8.63 -1.97
CA ASN A 264 4.22 9.71 -1.29
C ASN A 264 5.58 9.25 -0.74
N LEU A 265 5.78 7.94 -0.52
CA LEU A 265 7.05 7.33 -0.06
C LEU A 265 7.99 6.91 -1.21
N LEU A 266 7.48 6.64 -2.42
CA LEU A 266 8.33 6.48 -3.61
C LEU A 266 8.87 7.81 -4.14
N LEU A 267 8.25 8.94 -3.78
CA LEU A 267 8.85 10.28 -3.86
C LEU A 267 9.48 10.75 -2.52
N SER A 268 9.27 10.02 -1.43
CA SER A 268 9.89 10.25 -0.12
C SER A 268 10.65 9.02 0.37
N THR A 269 11.68 8.60 -0.38
CA THR A 269 12.80 7.89 0.25
C THR A 269 13.50 8.85 1.20
N GLY A 270 12.98 8.90 2.43
CA GLY A 270 13.49 9.68 3.53
C GLY A 270 12.64 9.40 4.77
N ALA A 271 13.10 8.49 5.62
CA ALA A 271 12.60 8.32 6.97
C ALA A 271 12.46 9.69 7.69
N PRO A 272 11.49 9.86 8.61
CA PRO A 272 11.28 11.13 9.32
C PRO A 272 12.50 11.40 10.21
N GLY A 273 13.45 12.17 9.68
CA GLY A 273 14.72 12.47 10.32
C GLY A 273 15.92 12.54 9.37
N SER A 274 15.82 11.96 8.16
CA SER A 274 16.89 12.08 7.15
C SER A 274 16.53 13.15 6.13
N LYS A 275 17.23 14.29 6.20
CA LYS A 275 17.20 15.33 5.15
C LYS A 275 17.92 14.81 3.90
N THR A 276 17.39 13.80 3.20
CA THR A 276 17.77 13.53 1.81
C THR A 276 17.10 14.58 0.92
N LYS A 277 17.56 15.83 1.04
CA LYS A 277 17.32 16.84 0.03
C LYS A 277 18.11 16.40 -1.20
N VAL A 278 17.48 15.67 -2.12
CA VAL A 278 17.96 15.69 -3.51
C VAL A 278 18.00 17.16 -3.87
N ASN A 279 19.21 17.69 -4.04
CA ASN A 279 19.38 19.10 -4.35
C ASN A 279 18.92 19.26 -5.80
N ILE A 280 17.64 19.59 -5.99
CA ILE A 280 16.99 19.70 -7.30
C ILE A 280 17.82 20.61 -8.22
N PHE A 281 18.43 21.66 -7.67
CA PHE A 281 19.32 22.56 -8.40
C PHE A 281 20.57 21.84 -8.95
N ALA A 282 21.17 20.95 -8.14
CA ALA A 282 22.29 20.11 -8.58
C ALA A 282 21.86 19.04 -9.59
N ALA A 283 20.67 18.44 -9.40
CA ALA A 283 20.15 17.38 -10.27
C ALA A 283 19.63 17.90 -11.62
N THR A 284 19.16 19.15 -11.69
CA THR A 284 18.60 19.76 -12.90
C THR A 284 19.56 20.72 -13.59
N HIS A 285 20.79 20.84 -13.10
CA HIS A 285 21.79 21.83 -13.55
C HIS A 285 21.24 23.26 -13.62
N THR A 286 20.25 23.60 -12.79
CA THR A 286 19.73 24.96 -12.69
C THR A 286 20.29 25.62 -11.43
N PRO A 287 21.00 26.75 -11.54
CA PRO A 287 21.52 27.43 -10.36
C PRO A 287 20.36 27.94 -9.50
N ALA A 288 20.41 27.64 -8.20
CA ALA A 288 19.50 28.24 -7.22
C ALA A 288 19.75 29.76 -7.19
N ALA A 289 18.72 30.55 -7.44
CA ALA A 289 18.84 31.99 -7.23
C ALA A 289 18.95 32.26 -5.72
N THR A 290 19.98 32.96 -5.31
CA THR A 290 20.19 33.38 -3.90
C THR A 290 19.31 34.57 -3.51
N VAL A 291 18.73 35.23 -4.52
CA VAL A 291 17.86 36.39 -4.37
C VAL A 291 16.50 36.04 -4.99
N PRO A 292 15.38 36.38 -4.32
CA PRO A 292 14.06 36.16 -4.90
C PRO A 292 13.91 36.95 -6.19
N ARG A 293 13.28 36.35 -7.20
CA ARG A 293 13.19 36.94 -8.55
C ARG A 293 12.26 38.15 -8.58
N LEU A 294 11.22 38.13 -7.76
CA LEU A 294 10.22 39.18 -7.65
C LEU A 294 10.11 39.62 -6.20
N GLN A 295 10.30 40.91 -5.94
CA GLN A 295 10.07 41.53 -4.65
C GLN A 295 9.05 42.66 -4.83
N LEU A 296 8.00 42.66 -4.01
CA LEU A 296 6.91 43.62 -4.11
C LEU A 296 7.17 44.96 -3.39
N THR A 297 8.44 45.23 -3.06
CA THR A 297 8.93 46.51 -2.51
C THR A 297 8.79 47.67 -3.49
N ASP A 298 8.95 47.42 -4.79
CA ASP A 298 8.73 48.41 -5.84
C ASP A 298 7.28 48.38 -6.31
N ASP A 299 6.55 49.49 -6.20
CA ASP A 299 5.15 49.60 -6.64
C ASP A 299 4.93 49.24 -8.12
N LYS A 300 5.98 49.32 -8.95
CA LYS A 300 5.91 48.94 -10.37
C LYS A 300 5.86 47.42 -10.56
N THR A 301 6.47 46.64 -9.68
CA THR A 301 6.45 45.17 -9.78
C THR A 301 5.05 44.67 -9.43
N MET A 302 4.46 43.87 -10.33
CA MET A 302 3.07 43.39 -10.19
C MET A 302 2.05 44.51 -9.88
N GLY A 303 2.07 45.59 -10.66
CA GLY A 303 1.19 46.76 -10.45
C GLY A 303 -0.32 46.49 -10.46
N TYR A 304 -0.75 45.26 -10.80
CA TYR A 304 -2.15 44.82 -10.64
C TYR A 304 -2.53 44.54 -9.17
N ILE A 305 -1.57 44.27 -8.28
CA ILE A 305 -1.80 44.11 -6.83
C ILE A 305 -1.79 45.49 -6.18
N LYS A 306 -2.99 46.02 -5.96
CA LYS A 306 -3.20 47.39 -5.46
C LYS A 306 -3.22 47.43 -3.93
N GLY A 307 -2.51 48.40 -3.35
CA GLY A 307 -2.57 48.71 -1.92
C GLY A 307 -1.52 47.99 -1.08
N GLY A 308 -0.86 48.74 -0.20
CA GLY A 308 0.29 48.26 0.57
C GLY A 308 0.01 47.06 1.49
N GLN A 309 -1.23 46.86 1.95
CA GLN A 309 -1.60 45.70 2.75
C GLN A 309 -1.78 44.43 1.90
N GLN A 310 -2.22 44.56 0.65
CA GLN A 310 -2.39 43.42 -0.26
C GLN A 310 -1.06 42.92 -0.83
N ARG A 311 -0.01 43.73 -0.76
CA ARG A 311 1.36 43.39 -1.16
C ARG A 311 2.16 42.70 -0.04
N LYS A 312 1.59 42.58 1.16
CA LYS A 312 2.20 41.92 2.32
C LYS A 312 1.72 40.47 2.45
N CYS A 313 2.64 39.59 2.80
CA CYS A 313 2.37 38.20 3.09
C CYS A 313 1.81 38.06 4.51
N THR A 314 0.70 37.36 4.71
CA THR A 314 0.14 37.18 6.07
C THR A 314 0.90 36.15 6.92
N LEU A 315 1.85 35.40 6.34
CA LEU A 315 2.66 34.41 7.05
C LEU A 315 3.94 35.02 7.62
N CYS A 316 4.68 35.79 6.83
CA CYS A 316 5.91 36.46 7.28
C CYS A 316 5.73 37.94 7.63
N LEU A 317 4.56 38.54 7.33
CA LEU A 317 4.22 39.95 7.56
C LEU A 317 5.11 40.98 6.81
N GLU A 318 6.01 40.51 5.96
CA GLU A 318 6.83 41.31 5.04
C GLU A 318 6.15 41.46 3.67
N GLU A 319 6.68 42.37 2.85
CA GLU A 319 6.32 42.45 1.43
C GLU A 319 6.66 41.15 0.70
N MET A 320 5.76 40.72 -0.19
CA MET A 320 5.85 39.40 -0.79
C MET A 320 7.11 39.24 -1.65
N LYS A 321 7.81 38.13 -1.43
CA LYS A 321 8.96 37.65 -2.21
C LYS A 321 8.51 36.42 -2.99
N ASP A 322 8.64 36.47 -4.32
CA ASP A 322 8.15 35.46 -5.26
C ASP A 322 6.71 35.01 -4.92
N PRO A 323 5.70 35.88 -5.15
CA PRO A 323 4.35 35.60 -4.71
C PRO A 323 3.75 34.40 -5.46
N SER A 324 2.88 33.68 -4.76
CA SER A 324 2.26 32.45 -5.22
C SER A 324 0.82 32.37 -4.75
N ALA A 325 -0.05 31.82 -5.59
CA ALA A 325 -1.46 31.70 -5.32
C ALA A 325 -1.85 30.24 -5.04
N THR A 326 -2.67 30.06 -4.02
CA THR A 326 -3.42 28.82 -3.77
C THR A 326 -4.61 28.72 -4.74
N GLN A 327 -5.17 27.52 -4.95
CA GLN A 327 -6.37 27.32 -5.79
C GLN A 327 -7.60 28.13 -5.34
N CYS A 328 -7.64 28.55 -4.08
CA CYS A 328 -8.70 29.41 -3.55
C CYS A 328 -8.50 30.91 -3.84
N GLY A 329 -7.38 31.28 -4.46
CA GLY A 329 -7.06 32.66 -4.86
C GLY A 329 -6.27 33.48 -3.83
N HIS A 330 -6.02 32.95 -2.63
CA HIS A 330 -5.18 33.63 -1.63
C HIS A 330 -3.70 33.56 -2.00
N VAL A 331 -2.98 34.67 -1.81
CA VAL A 331 -1.60 34.90 -2.26
C VAL A 331 -0.64 35.03 -1.07
N PHE A 332 0.52 34.38 -1.17
CA PHE A 332 1.59 34.37 -0.15
C PHE A 332 2.97 34.30 -0.83
N CYS A 333 4.07 34.48 -0.08
CA CYS A 333 5.41 34.14 -0.56
C CYS A 333 5.50 32.64 -0.90
N TRP A 334 6.17 32.29 -2.00
CA TRP A 334 6.39 30.91 -2.44
C TRP A 334 6.93 30.00 -1.33
N GLU A 335 7.96 30.45 -0.62
CA GLU A 335 8.56 29.68 0.47
C GLU A 335 7.61 29.53 1.65
N CYS A 336 6.95 30.62 2.07
CA CYS A 336 6.07 30.60 3.24
C CYS A 336 4.88 29.64 3.07
N ILE A 337 4.19 29.69 1.93
CA ILE A 337 3.06 28.76 1.70
C ILE A 337 3.56 27.34 1.42
N GLY A 338 4.72 27.18 0.79
CA GLY A 338 5.35 25.88 0.56
C GLY A 338 5.71 25.17 1.86
N ASP A 339 6.26 25.88 2.84
CA ASP A 339 6.54 25.36 4.17
C ASP A 339 5.25 25.01 4.93
N TRP A 340 4.26 25.90 4.90
CA TRP A 340 2.98 25.66 5.56
C TRP A 340 2.28 24.40 5.04
N VAL A 341 2.14 24.27 3.72
CA VAL A 341 1.39 23.18 3.09
C VAL A 341 2.08 21.82 3.26
N ARG A 342 3.40 21.80 3.47
CA ARG A 342 4.14 20.59 3.84
C ARG A 342 3.77 20.08 5.24
N GLU A 343 3.44 20.98 6.16
CA GLU A 343 3.02 20.60 7.52
C GLU A 343 1.50 20.36 7.59
N LYS A 344 0.70 21.24 6.97
CA LYS A 344 -0.76 21.18 6.95
C LYS A 344 -1.30 21.45 5.54
N PRO A 345 -1.92 20.47 4.85
CA PRO A 345 -2.37 20.60 3.46
C PRO A 345 -3.66 21.43 3.29
N GLU A 346 -3.68 22.65 3.83
CA GLU A 346 -4.81 23.57 3.79
C GLU A 346 -4.34 25.03 3.65
N CYS A 347 -5.17 25.88 3.06
CA CYS A 347 -4.92 27.32 2.97
C CYS A 347 -4.98 27.97 4.37
N PRO A 348 -3.96 28.77 4.77
CA PRO A 348 -3.95 29.44 6.09
C PRO A 348 -5.14 30.37 6.34
N LEU A 349 -5.72 30.96 5.29
CA LEU A 349 -6.79 31.96 5.42
C LEU A 349 -8.19 31.33 5.39
N CYS A 350 -8.45 30.40 4.47
CA CYS A 350 -9.81 29.86 4.27
C CYS A 350 -9.95 28.37 4.57
N ARG A 351 -8.87 27.68 4.96
CA ARG A 351 -8.84 26.24 5.29
C ARG A 351 -9.33 25.31 4.18
N ARG A 352 -9.41 25.80 2.93
CA ARG A 352 -9.64 24.96 1.76
C ARG A 352 -8.39 24.12 1.50
N GLU A 353 -8.58 22.87 1.11
CA GLU A 353 -7.50 21.95 0.79
C GLU A 353 -6.53 22.54 -0.24
N ALA A 354 -5.24 22.48 0.08
CA ALA A 354 -4.17 22.99 -0.78
C ALA A 354 -2.95 22.07 -0.62
N MET A 355 -2.50 21.47 -1.72
CA MET A 355 -1.29 20.64 -1.78
C MET A 355 -0.15 21.42 -2.44
N ALA A 356 1.10 21.03 -2.21
CA ALA A 356 2.26 21.73 -2.78
C ALA A 356 2.19 21.81 -4.32
N GLN A 357 1.67 20.76 -4.97
CA GLN A 357 1.43 20.70 -6.42
C GLN A 357 0.32 21.64 -6.92
N HIS A 358 -0.53 22.15 -6.03
CA HIS A 358 -1.64 23.06 -6.33
C HIS A 358 -1.26 24.54 -6.14
N ILE A 359 -0.02 24.82 -5.70
CA ILE A 359 0.48 26.18 -5.53
C ILE A 359 1.04 26.68 -6.85
N LEU A 360 0.49 27.79 -7.35
CA LEU A 360 0.89 28.38 -8.61
C LEU A 360 1.77 29.60 -8.36
N PRO A 361 3.03 29.63 -8.83
CA PRO A 361 3.86 30.82 -8.72
C PRO A 361 3.30 31.91 -9.66
N LEU A 362 3.12 33.12 -9.13
CA LEU A 362 2.73 34.27 -9.94
C LEU A 362 3.98 34.84 -10.61
N ARG A 363 3.96 34.93 -11.94
CA ARG A 363 5.05 35.49 -12.73
C ARG A 363 4.53 36.67 -13.54
N VAL A 364 5.42 37.64 -13.78
CA VAL A 364 5.19 38.72 -14.74
C VAL A 364 5.87 38.30 -16.04
N MET A 365 5.17 38.43 -17.17
CA MET A 365 5.76 38.27 -18.50
C MET A 365 6.45 39.55 -18.94
#